data_AF-H5XV90-F1
#
_entry.id   AF-H5XV90-F1
#
_cell.length_a   1.000
_cell.length_b   1.000
_cell.length_c   1.000
_cell.angle_alpha   90.00
_cell.angle_beta   90.00
_cell.angle_gamma   90.00
#
_symmetry.space_group_name_H-M   'P 1'
#
loop_
_entity.id
_entity.type
_entity.pdbx_description
1 polymer ?
#
loop_
_entity_poly.entity_id
_entity_poly.type
_entity_poly.pdbx_seq_one_letter_code
_entity_poly.pdbx_strand_id
1 'polypeptide(L)'
;MIEDMIENADCPCHGTNLEKLIHPAILTLLMAEELHGYSIVKKLPENCMLQGRKPDPSGVYRCLKSMEQQGYVTSVWNISNPGQAKRLYRITDDGIRCLQTWINTLEDYYRSLGLFLSFAKNAVLNNTADNNKEDHPH
;
A
#
# COMPACT_ATOMS: atom_id res chain seq x y z
N MET A 1 -29.43 -13.68 -23.84
CA MET A 1 -28.07 -14.24 -23.79
C MET A 1 -27.12 -13.07 -24.06
N ILE A 2 -26.69 -12.40 -23.00
CA ILE A 2 -25.63 -11.39 -23.04
C ILE A 2 -24.61 -11.94 -22.06
N GLU A 3 -23.60 -12.62 -22.57
CA GLU A 3 -22.45 -13.07 -21.81
C GLU A 3 -21.33 -12.04 -21.99
N ASP A 4 -20.67 -11.75 -20.87
CA ASP A 4 -19.31 -11.25 -20.73
C ASP A 4 -19.00 -9.77 -21.00
N MET A 5 -19.51 -8.92 -20.11
CA MET A 5 -18.69 -7.80 -19.61
C MET A 5 -17.78 -8.34 -18.50
N ILE A 6 -16.63 -8.89 -18.88
CA ILE A 6 -15.52 -9.09 -17.96
C ILE A 6 -15.06 -7.70 -17.53
N GLU A 7 -15.46 -7.33 -16.31
CA GLU A 7 -14.93 -6.21 -15.55
C GLU A 7 -13.45 -6.50 -15.24
N ASN A 8 -12.57 -6.18 -16.20
CA ASN A 8 -11.13 -6.32 -16.05
C ASN A 8 -10.61 -5.29 -15.04
N ALA A 9 -10.66 -5.65 -13.76
CA ALA A 9 -10.15 -4.88 -12.63
C ALA A 9 -8.60 -4.77 -12.56
N ASP A 10 -7.92 -5.02 -13.68
CA ASP A 10 -6.47 -5.08 -13.81
C ASP A 10 -5.90 -4.04 -14.78
N CYS A 11 -6.62 -2.93 -14.99
CA CYS A 11 -6.04 -1.79 -15.69
C CYS A 11 -4.96 -1.12 -14.81
N PRO A 12 -3.73 -0.91 -15.34
CA PRO A 12 -2.69 -0.12 -14.67
C PRO A 12 -3.15 1.28 -14.25
N CYS A 13 -4.20 1.79 -14.88
CA CYS A 13 -4.88 3.06 -14.56
C CYS A 13 -5.65 3.07 -13.23
N HIS A 14 -5.81 1.93 -12.54
CA HIS A 14 -6.54 1.84 -11.27
C HIS A 14 -5.62 1.81 -10.02
N GLY A 15 -4.30 1.98 -10.17
CA GLY A 15 -3.37 2.07 -9.04
C GLY A 15 -3.41 0.84 -8.10
N THR A 16 -3.86 -0.31 -8.60
CA THR A 16 -4.29 -1.47 -7.80
C THR A 16 -3.17 -2.26 -7.15
N ASN A 17 -1.91 -1.89 -7.33
CA ASN A 17 -0.81 -2.58 -6.66
C ASN A 17 -0.62 -2.09 -5.21
N LEU A 18 -1.71 -2.12 -4.44
CA LEU A 18 -1.74 -1.89 -2.99
C LEU A 18 -1.12 -3.06 -2.22
N GLU A 19 -1.00 -4.25 -2.82
CA GLU A 19 -0.24 -5.36 -2.23
C GLU A 19 1.20 -4.94 -1.88
N LYS A 20 1.78 -4.01 -2.64
CA LYS A 20 3.10 -3.44 -2.38
C LYS A 20 3.19 -2.58 -1.12
N LEU A 21 2.08 -2.03 -0.60
CA LEU A 21 2.09 -1.18 0.59
C LEU A 21 1.92 -1.94 1.90
N ILE A 22 1.62 -3.25 1.85
CA ILE A 22 1.51 -4.08 3.06
C ILE A 22 2.86 -4.14 3.78
N HIS A 23 3.95 -4.26 3.03
CA HIS A 23 5.30 -4.38 3.60
C HIS A 23 5.71 -3.11 4.39
N PRO A 24 5.72 -1.89 3.81
CA PRO A 24 6.04 -0.69 4.57
C PRO A 24 5.05 -0.43 5.71
N ALA A 25 3.78 -0.81 5.56
CA ALA A 25 2.79 -0.69 6.63
C ALA A 25 3.11 -1.58 7.85
N ILE A 26 3.45 -2.85 7.62
CA ILE A 26 3.86 -3.76 8.70
C ILE A 26 5.12 -3.22 9.38
N LEU A 27 6.12 -2.78 8.61
CA LEU A 27 7.35 -2.19 9.17
C LEU A 27 7.04 -0.95 10.02
N THR A 28 6.13 -0.09 9.56
CA THR A 28 5.69 1.10 10.31
C THR A 28 5.07 0.73 11.65
N LEU A 29 4.17 -0.27 11.66
CA LEU A 29 3.57 -0.75 12.91
C LEU A 29 4.63 -1.32 13.86
N LEU A 30 5.57 -2.11 13.33
CA LEU A 30 6.62 -2.76 14.12
C LEU A 30 7.75 -1.81 14.57
N MET A 31 7.89 -0.65 13.92
CA MET A 31 8.78 0.42 14.36
C MET A 31 8.22 1.12 15.60
N ALA A 32 6.89 1.18 15.76
CA ALA A 32 6.26 1.77 16.92
C ALA A 32 6.32 0.85 18.16
N GLU A 33 6.07 -0.45 17.96
CA GLU A 33 6.11 -1.45 19.04
C GLU A 33 6.21 -2.89 18.51
N GLU A 34 6.64 -3.82 19.34
CA GLU A 34 6.56 -5.26 19.04
C GLU A 34 5.10 -5.72 19.06
N LEU A 35 4.69 -6.51 18.06
CA LEU A 35 3.28 -6.90 17.88
C LEU A 35 3.10 -8.38 17.64
N HIS A 36 2.02 -8.93 18.19
CA HIS A 36 1.56 -10.25 17.80
C HIS A 36 1.00 -10.24 16.37
N GLY A 37 1.17 -11.33 15.64
CA GLY A 37 0.67 -11.43 14.25
C GLY A 37 -0.82 -11.08 14.09
N TYR A 38 -1.66 -11.51 15.03
CA TYR A 38 -3.08 -11.13 15.04
C TYR A 38 -3.30 -9.62 15.25
N SER A 39 -2.52 -8.99 16.12
CA SER A 39 -2.58 -7.54 16.34
C SER A 39 -2.20 -6.77 15.08
N ILE A 40 -1.20 -7.24 14.32
CA ILE A 40 -0.82 -6.66 13.03
C ILE A 40 -1.98 -6.74 12.03
N VAL A 41 -2.62 -7.91 11.90
CA VAL A 41 -3.81 -8.11 11.04
C VAL A 41 -4.93 -7.13 11.40
N LYS A 42 -5.15 -6.89 12.69
CA LYS A 42 -6.20 -5.97 13.17
C LYS A 42 -5.85 -4.50 12.93
N LYS A 43 -4.59 -4.10 13.19
CA LYS A 43 -4.14 -2.70 13.11
C LYS A 43 -3.89 -2.21 11.69
N LEU A 44 -3.54 -3.10 10.75
CA LEU A 44 -3.29 -2.73 9.35
C LEU A 44 -4.50 -2.00 8.71
N PRO A 45 -5.74 -2.52 8.76
CA PRO A 45 -6.90 -1.80 8.24
C PRO A 45 -7.20 -0.46 8.92
N GLU A 46 -6.79 -0.28 10.18
CA GLU A 46 -7.07 0.93 10.96
C GLU A 46 -6.10 2.07 10.63
N ASN A 47 -4.85 1.73 10.29
CA ASN A 47 -3.78 2.70 10.09
C ASN A 47 -3.39 2.89 8.63
N CYS A 48 -3.70 1.92 7.76
CA CYS A 48 -3.32 2.03 6.36
C CYS A 48 -4.38 2.79 5.57
N MET A 49 -3.93 3.82 4.85
CA MET A 49 -4.70 4.59 3.88
C MET A 49 -5.01 3.80 2.60
N LEU A 50 -5.30 2.49 2.73
CA LEU A 50 -5.70 1.61 1.64
C LEU A 50 -7.17 1.87 1.37
N GLN A 51 -7.45 2.88 0.53
CA GLN A 51 -8.78 3.34 0.13
C GLN A 51 -9.76 2.17 -0.17
N GLY A 52 -10.40 1.62 0.87
CA GLY A 52 -11.35 0.52 0.79
C GLY A 52 -10.79 -0.91 0.62
N ARG A 53 -9.48 -1.13 0.43
CA ARG A 53 -8.92 -2.50 0.26
C ARG A 53 -8.20 -2.98 1.50
N LYS A 54 -8.89 -3.78 2.32
CA LYS A 54 -8.29 -4.45 3.49
C LYS A 54 -7.56 -5.72 3.04
N PRO A 55 -6.27 -5.88 3.36
CA PRO A 55 -5.59 -7.14 3.11
C PRO A 55 -6.26 -8.25 3.94
N ASP A 56 -6.45 -9.42 3.33
CA ASP A 56 -6.99 -10.56 4.04
C ASP A 56 -5.95 -11.07 5.07
N PRO A 57 -6.38 -11.67 6.19
CA PRO A 57 -5.46 -12.19 7.21
C PRO A 57 -4.39 -13.14 6.65
N SER A 58 -4.74 -14.00 5.69
CA SER A 58 -3.81 -14.97 5.11
C SER A 58 -2.73 -14.27 4.28
N GLY A 59 -3.08 -13.22 3.54
CA GLY A 59 -2.14 -12.32 2.87
C GLY A 59 -1.13 -11.70 3.83
N VAL A 60 -1.61 -11.18 4.97
CA VAL A 60 -0.74 -10.59 6.01
C VAL A 60 0.23 -11.62 6.59
N TYR A 61 -0.25 -12.82 6.93
CA TYR A 61 0.63 -13.88 7.46
C TYR A 61 1.65 -14.38 6.44
N ARG A 62 1.29 -14.48 5.15
CA ARG A 62 2.24 -14.79 4.08
C ARG A 62 3.31 -13.71 3.95
N CYS A 63 2.92 -12.44 4.04
CA CYS A 63 3.83 -11.31 4.01
C CYS A 63 4.81 -11.36 5.20
N LEU A 64 4.31 -11.54 6.44
CA LEU A 64 5.15 -11.69 7.63
C LEU A 64 6.17 -12.82 7.51
N LYS A 65 5.76 -13.98 6.98
CA LYS A 65 6.66 -15.10 6.72
C LYS A 65 7.76 -14.74 5.71
N SER A 66 7.41 -14.07 4.62
CA SER A 66 8.38 -13.60 3.62
C SER A 66 9.34 -12.57 4.20
N MET A 67 8.84 -11.61 4.99
CA MET A 67 9.65 -10.57 5.63
C MET A 67 10.64 -11.15 6.63
N GLU A 68 10.22 -12.20 7.36
CA GLU A 68 11.09 -12.94 8.27
C GLU A 68 12.19 -13.70 7.50
N GLN A 69 11.83 -14.38 6.40
CA GLN A 69 12.80 -15.04 5.53
C GLN A 69 13.81 -14.07 4.88
N GLN A 70 13.38 -12.84 4.62
CA GLN A 70 14.22 -11.76 4.08
C GLN A 70 15.03 -11.02 5.16
N GLY A 71 14.82 -11.32 6.44
CA GLY A 71 15.54 -10.71 7.55
C GLY A 71 15.05 -9.31 7.97
N TYR A 72 13.92 -8.84 7.43
CA TYR A 72 13.36 -7.52 7.78
C TYR A 72 12.63 -7.51 9.13
N VAL A 73 12.15 -8.67 9.55
CA VAL A 73 11.52 -8.87 10.87
C VAL A 73 12.05 -10.15 11.48
N THR A 74 11.96 -10.24 12.79
CA THR A 74 12.17 -11.47 13.56
C THR A 74 10.91 -11.79 14.34
N SER A 75 10.77 -13.04 14.76
CA SER A 75 9.71 -13.39 15.68
C SER A 75 10.12 -14.43 16.71
N VAL A 76 9.49 -14.35 17.87
CA VAL A 76 9.65 -15.31 18.97
C VAL A 76 8.28 -15.84 19.39
N TRP A 77 8.24 -17.08 19.87
CA TRP A 77 7.04 -17.62 20.49
C TRP A 77 6.85 -17.00 21.87
N ASN A 78 5.77 -16.24 22.05
CA ASN A 78 5.35 -15.78 23.36
C ASN A 78 4.38 -16.82 23.95
N ILE A 79 4.83 -17.53 24.98
CA ILE A 79 4.05 -18.56 25.68
C ILE A 79 3.45 -17.90 26.93
N SER A 80 2.34 -17.18 26.75
CA SER A 80 1.64 -16.56 27.89
C SER A 80 0.76 -17.56 28.66
N ASN A 81 0.36 -18.67 28.01
CA ASN A 81 -0.35 -19.81 28.61
C ASN A 81 -0.15 -21.08 27.74
N PRO A 82 -0.14 -22.30 28.34
CA PRO A 82 -0.07 -23.55 27.58
C PRO A 82 -1.24 -23.62 26.57
N GLY A 83 -0.93 -23.67 25.27
CA GLY A 83 -1.92 -23.73 24.18
C GLY A 83 -2.21 -22.41 23.44
N GLN A 84 -1.68 -21.26 23.90
CA GLN A 84 -1.82 -19.96 23.22
C GLN A 84 -0.47 -19.36 22.82
N ALA A 85 0.48 -20.18 22.37
CA ALA A 85 1.72 -19.65 21.84
C ALA A 85 1.42 -18.73 20.65
N LYS A 86 1.72 -17.44 20.77
CA LYS A 86 1.54 -16.46 19.69
C LYS A 86 2.90 -15.93 19.26
N ARG A 87 3.11 -15.81 17.95
CA ARG A 87 4.33 -15.18 17.42
C ARG A 87 4.29 -13.68 17.72
N LEU A 88 5.29 -13.21 18.45
CA LEU A 88 5.57 -11.79 18.67
C LEU A 88 6.63 -11.37 17.65
N TYR A 89 6.32 -10.37 16.83
CA TYR A 89 7.19 -9.87 15.78
C TYR A 89 7.88 -8.58 16.20
N ARG A 90 9.13 -8.41 15.73
CA ARG A 90 9.94 -7.21 15.90
C ARG A 90 10.64 -6.85 14.60
N ILE A 91 10.74 -5.55 14.30
CA ILE A 91 11.55 -5.05 13.18
C ILE A 91 13.06 -5.25 13.45
N THR A 92 13.84 -5.50 12.40
CA THR A 92 15.31 -5.57 12.47
C THR A 92 15.95 -4.28 11.95
N ASP A 93 17.26 -4.12 12.12
CA ASP A 93 17.99 -2.99 11.52
C ASP A 93 17.85 -2.96 9.99
N ASP A 94 17.83 -4.14 9.34
CA ASP A 94 17.60 -4.30 7.90
C ASP A 94 16.18 -3.88 7.53
N GLY A 95 15.20 -4.22 8.37
CA GLY A 95 13.81 -3.77 8.24
C GLY A 95 13.67 -2.25 8.37
N ILE A 96 14.41 -1.61 9.27
CA ILE A 96 14.43 -0.15 9.44
C ILE A 96 14.99 0.53 8.17
N ARG A 97 16.11 0.03 7.64
CA ARG A 97 16.68 0.55 6.37
C ARG A 97 15.73 0.34 5.20
N CYS A 98 15.04 -0.79 5.16
CA CYS A 98 14.00 -1.05 4.18
C CYS A 98 12.85 -0.03 4.30
N LEU A 99 12.39 0.26 5.52
CA LEU A 99 11.34 1.26 5.76
C LEU A 99 11.76 2.68 5.32
N GLN A 100 13.00 3.09 5.61
CA GLN A 100 13.54 4.37 5.14
C GLN A 100 13.58 4.45 3.60
N THR A 101 13.96 3.35 2.94
CA THR A 101 13.96 3.26 1.47
C THR A 101 12.54 3.39 0.92
N TRP A 102 11.56 2.76 1.57
CA TRP A 102 10.15 2.91 1.22
C TRP A 102 9.67 4.36 1.36
N ILE A 103 10.02 5.04 2.45
CA ILE A 103 9.65 6.45 2.66
C ILE A 103 10.16 7.31 1.49
N ASN A 104 11.45 7.21 1.15
CA ASN A 104 12.03 7.96 0.04
C ASN A 104 11.33 7.63 -1.30
N THR A 105 11.10 6.35 -1.57
CA THR A 105 10.43 5.89 -2.81
C THR A 105 9.02 6.46 -2.93
N LEU A 106 8.27 6.48 -1.82
CA LEU A 106 6.91 6.99 -1.80
C LEU A 106 6.86 8.51 -1.93
N GLU A 107 7.82 9.24 -1.37
CA GLU A 107 7.95 10.69 -1.57
C GLU A 107 8.21 11.03 -3.04
N ASP A 108 9.13 10.31 -3.70
CA ASP A 108 9.43 10.51 -5.12
C ASP A 108 8.22 10.18 -6.00
N TYR A 109 7.50 9.12 -5.67
CA TYR A 109 6.26 8.75 -6.36
C TYR A 109 5.17 9.82 -6.17
N TYR A 110 4.99 10.33 -4.95
CA TYR A 110 4.03 11.40 -4.66
C TYR A 110 4.35 12.68 -5.44
N ARG A 111 5.62 13.08 -5.50
CA ARG A 111 6.07 14.23 -6.31
C ARG A 111 5.77 14.01 -7.80
N SER A 112 6.10 12.83 -8.31
CA SER A 112 5.88 12.47 -9.72
C SER A 112 4.39 12.48 -10.08
N LEU A 113 3.54 11.93 -9.22
CA LEU A 113 2.08 12.00 -9.38
C LEU A 113 1.58 13.45 -9.35
N GLY A 114 2.09 14.28 -8.45
CA GLY A 114 1.73 15.70 -8.38
C GLY A 114 2.08 16.48 -9.66
N LEU A 115 3.27 16.23 -10.22
CA LEU A 115 3.69 16.82 -11.50
C LEU A 115 2.80 16.34 -12.65
N PHE A 116 2.53 15.04 -12.72
CA PHE A 116 1.66 14.45 -13.75
C PHE A 116 0.23 15.01 -13.67
N LEU A 117 -0.36 15.07 -12.48
CA LEU A 117 -1.71 15.61 -12.28
C LEU A 117 -1.79 17.09 -12.68
N SER A 118 -0.76 17.88 -12.36
CA SER A 118 -0.68 19.29 -12.79
C SER A 118 -0.63 19.39 -14.31
N PHE A 119 0.22 18.60 -14.96
CA PHE A 119 0.33 18.54 -16.41
C PHE A 119 -1.01 18.14 -17.07
N ALA A 120 -1.64 17.06 -16.60
CA ALA A 120 -2.90 16.56 -17.15
C ALA A 120 -4.04 17.58 -17.00
N LYS A 121 -4.17 18.23 -15.83
CA LYS A 121 -5.18 19.29 -15.61
C LYS A 121 -4.99 20.47 -16.54
N ASN A 122 -3.74 20.92 -16.73
CA ASN A 122 -3.44 22.03 -17.64
C ASN A 122 -3.77 21.67 -19.10
N ALA A 123 -3.46 20.44 -19.54
CA ALA A 123 -3.81 19.98 -20.88
C ALA A 123 -5.32 20.01 -21.13
N VAL A 124 -6.14 19.58 -20.15
CA VAL A 124 -7.60 19.63 -20.25
C VAL A 124 -8.10 21.08 -20.32
N LEU A 125 -7.63 21.95 -19.44
CA LEU A 125 -8.05 23.36 -19.41
C LEU A 125 -7.72 24.08 -20.72
N ASN A 126 -6.51 23.90 -21.25
CA ASN A 126 -6.10 24.53 -22.50
C ASN A 126 -6.92 24.04 -23.70
N ASN A 127 -7.31 22.76 -23.73
CA ASN A 127 -8.17 22.21 -24.77
C ASN A 127 -9.59 22.83 -24.71
N THR A 128 -10.14 23.03 -23.51
CA THR A 128 -11.47 23.68 -23.35
C THR A 128 -11.48 25.16 -23.72
N ALA A 129 -10.34 25.85 -23.59
CA ALA A 129 -10.23 27.27 -23.93
C ALA A 129 -10.14 27.54 -25.44
N ASP A 130 -9.61 26.58 -26.20
CA ASP A 130 -9.49 26.67 -27.66
C ASP A 130 -10.84 26.40 -28.35
N ASN A 131 -11.61 25.41 -27.86
CA ASN A 131 -12.93 25.07 -28.40
C ASN A 131 -14.00 26.17 -28.21
N ASN A 132 -13.77 27.18 -27.36
CA ASN A 132 -14.70 28.29 -27.14
C ASN A 132 -14.41 29.52 -28.04
N LYS A 133 -13.40 29.46 -28.92
CA LYS A 133 -13.02 30.58 -29.81
C LYS A 133 -13.55 30.45 -31.24
N GLU A 134 -14.13 29.31 -31.63
CA GLU A 134 -14.61 29.08 -33.00
C GLU A 134 -16.05 29.52 -33.26
N ASP A 135 -16.78 30.02 -32.26
CA ASP A 135 -18.20 30.40 -32.40
C ASP A 135 -18.38 31.94 -32.44
N HIS A 136 -17.84 32.59 -33.47
CA HIS A 136 -18.22 33.95 -33.85
C HIS A 136 -18.64 33.98 -35.33
N PRO A 137 -19.93 34.15 -35.64
CA PRO A 137 -20.39 34.26 -37.02
C PRO A 137 -19.97 35.62 -37.59
N HIS A 138 -19.34 35.58 -38.76
CA HIS A 138 -19.16 36.73 -39.65
C HIS A 138 -20.48 37.12 -40.33
#